data_AF-A0A528CKH1-F1
#
_entry.id   AF-A0A528CKH1-F1
#
_cell.length_a   1.000
_cell.length_b   1.000
_cell.length_c   1.000
_cell.angle_alpha   90.00
_cell.angle_beta   90.00
_cell.angle_gamma   90.00
#
_symmetry.space_group_name_H-M   'P 1'
#
loop_
_entity.id
_entity.type
_entity.pdbx_description
1 polymer ?
#
loop_
_entity_poly.entity_id
_entity_poly.type
_entity_poly.pdbx_seq_one_letter_code
_entity_poly.pdbx_strand_id
1 'polypeptide(L)'
;ANMARYRKDPNYEFWKMLKVGYDNFEITKVPPKVDVCEKRYVFNQVAADGATFDPAGACPATTQPDSLKSAFNAYQSTYEAAFNGAVKSSVPAPKPTIAGIKEASIVSEWSKKRARGERVPIDPPSLNADGSLTATARMGRIDSPAGRKMAALDAEKAARQKAEEQRLAAIEAAKAEKEAAKAQALAEKEAAKAAAQMPVVTATVASSEAAPAVETQAADAESTATRLKKRLLGMFGG
;
A
#
# COMPACT_ATOMS: atom_id res chain seq x y z
N ALA A 1 11.96 -22.74 -5.37
CA ALA A 1 11.42 -21.71 -4.46
C ALA A 1 9.96 -21.95 -4.06
N ASN A 2 9.01 -22.22 -4.98
CA ASN A 2 7.59 -22.38 -4.62
C ASN A 2 7.31 -23.54 -3.64
N MET A 3 7.90 -24.72 -3.81
CA MET A 3 7.72 -25.83 -2.85
C MET A 3 8.12 -25.42 -1.42
N ALA A 4 9.20 -24.66 -1.25
CA ALA A 4 9.63 -24.17 0.07
C ALA A 4 8.64 -23.14 0.66
N ARG A 5 8.04 -22.30 -0.18
CA ARG A 5 7.02 -21.31 0.20
C ARG A 5 5.75 -21.95 0.75
N TYR A 6 5.29 -23.01 0.12
CA TYR A 6 4.05 -23.69 0.50
C TYR A 6 4.29 -24.99 1.28
N ARG A 7 5.45 -25.15 1.92
CA ARG A 7 5.83 -26.37 2.68
C ARG A 7 4.92 -26.72 3.86
N LYS A 8 4.09 -25.77 4.30
CA LYS A 8 3.10 -25.94 5.40
C LYS A 8 1.67 -26.05 4.88
N ASP A 9 1.48 -26.07 3.56
CA ASP A 9 0.15 -26.20 2.97
C ASP A 9 -0.40 -27.62 3.22
N PRO A 10 -1.70 -27.78 3.53
CA PRO A 10 -2.32 -29.10 3.68
C PRO A 10 -2.14 -30.01 2.47
N ASN A 11 -2.00 -29.44 1.27
CA ASN A 11 -1.81 -30.19 0.01
C ASN A 11 -0.34 -30.48 -0.31
N TYR A 12 0.60 -30.12 0.57
CA TYR A 12 2.02 -30.23 0.28
C TYR A 12 2.47 -31.68 0.00
N GLU A 13 1.96 -32.65 0.75
CA GLU A 13 2.27 -34.06 0.52
C GLU A 13 1.74 -34.56 -0.83
N PHE A 14 0.57 -34.09 -1.25
CA PHE A 14 0.05 -34.36 -2.59
C PHE A 14 0.96 -33.78 -3.68
N TRP A 15 1.42 -32.53 -3.52
CA TRP A 15 2.36 -31.94 -4.49
C TRP A 15 3.74 -32.62 -4.50
N LYS A 16 4.21 -33.13 -3.36
CA LYS A 16 5.43 -33.95 -3.32
C LYS A 16 5.28 -35.21 -4.16
N MET A 17 4.13 -35.87 -4.11
CA MET A 17 3.86 -37.02 -4.98
C MET A 17 3.88 -36.61 -6.46
N LEU A 18 3.18 -35.54 -6.84
CA LEU A 18 3.18 -35.06 -8.24
C LEU A 18 4.56 -34.63 -8.73
N LYS A 19 5.39 -34.09 -7.82
CA LYS A 19 6.74 -33.66 -8.14
C LYS A 19 7.63 -34.82 -8.61
N VAL A 20 7.40 -36.04 -8.13
CA VAL A 20 8.14 -37.22 -8.64
C VAL A 20 7.96 -37.37 -10.14
N GLY A 21 6.73 -37.24 -10.64
CA GLY A 21 6.43 -37.26 -12.07
C GLY A 21 7.06 -36.09 -12.83
N TYR A 22 6.97 -34.88 -12.27
CA TYR A 22 7.62 -33.70 -12.82
C TYR A 22 9.14 -33.89 -12.95
N ASP A 23 9.80 -34.44 -11.94
CA ASP A 23 11.24 -34.66 -11.93
C ASP A 23 11.65 -35.72 -12.96
N ASN A 24 10.85 -36.79 -13.10
CA ASN A 24 11.03 -37.78 -14.17
C ASN A 24 10.94 -37.14 -15.56
N PHE A 25 9.97 -36.24 -15.76
CA PHE A 25 9.85 -35.47 -16.99
C PHE A 25 11.05 -34.55 -17.20
N GLU A 26 11.53 -33.86 -16.15
CA GLU A 26 12.68 -32.96 -16.27
C GLU A 26 13.97 -33.69 -16.62
N ILE A 27 14.14 -34.93 -16.16
CA ILE A 27 15.32 -35.77 -16.46
C ILE A 27 15.25 -36.32 -17.88
N THR A 28 14.09 -36.89 -18.26
CA THR A 28 13.95 -37.63 -19.52
C THR A 28 13.48 -36.78 -20.69
N LYS A 29 12.84 -35.64 -20.40
CA LYS A 29 12.09 -34.80 -21.35
C LYS A 29 10.96 -35.55 -22.08
N VAL A 30 10.50 -36.66 -21.50
CA VAL A 30 9.41 -37.50 -22.03
C VAL A 30 8.28 -37.53 -20.99
N PRO A 31 7.01 -37.42 -21.41
CA PRO A 31 5.87 -37.59 -20.49
C PRO A 31 5.98 -38.92 -19.72
N PRO A 32 6.03 -38.90 -18.38
CA PRO A 32 6.19 -40.12 -17.60
C PRO A 32 4.95 -40.99 -17.70
N LYS A 33 5.12 -42.31 -17.71
CA LYS A 33 4.02 -43.25 -17.48
C LYS A 33 3.52 -43.04 -16.06
N VAL A 34 2.21 -42.91 -15.89
CA VAL A 34 1.55 -42.73 -14.60
C VAL A 34 0.67 -43.94 -14.33
N ASP A 35 0.90 -44.61 -13.21
CA ASP A 35 0.00 -45.63 -12.67
C ASP A 35 -0.42 -45.25 -11.24
N VAL A 36 -1.37 -45.99 -10.67
CA VAL A 36 -1.91 -45.73 -9.32
C VAL A 36 -1.97 -47.02 -8.53
N CYS A 37 -1.44 -47.01 -7.32
CA CYS A 37 -1.60 -48.08 -6.34
C CYS A 37 -1.50 -47.51 -4.92
N GLU A 38 -2.11 -48.17 -3.93
CA GLU A 38 -2.21 -47.68 -2.55
C GLU A 38 -2.78 -46.25 -2.44
N LYS A 39 -3.65 -45.87 -3.39
CA LYS A 39 -4.17 -44.49 -3.54
C LYS A 39 -3.08 -43.42 -3.75
N ARG A 40 -1.91 -43.82 -4.25
CA ARG A 40 -0.77 -42.94 -4.57
C ARG A 40 -0.38 -43.11 -6.04
N TYR A 41 0.13 -42.03 -6.62
CA TYR A 41 0.67 -42.05 -7.98
C TYR A 41 2.06 -42.69 -7.99
N VAL A 42 2.31 -43.55 -8.97
CA VAL A 42 3.63 -44.11 -9.25
C VAL A 42 4.02 -43.76 -10.69
N PHE A 43 5.29 -43.46 -10.91
CA PHE A 43 5.79 -42.93 -12.17
C PHE A 43 6.87 -43.85 -12.76
N ASN A 44 6.77 -44.13 -14.05
CA ASN A 44 7.74 -44.93 -14.83
C ASN A 44 8.06 -46.28 -14.19
N GLN A 45 7.07 -46.90 -13.53
CA GLN A 45 7.20 -48.22 -12.93
C GLN A 45 6.67 -49.29 -13.87
N VAL A 46 7.37 -50.42 -13.90
CA VAL A 46 6.96 -51.64 -14.59
C VAL A 46 6.62 -52.68 -13.53
N ALA A 47 5.38 -53.15 -13.49
CA ALA A 47 4.97 -54.23 -12.60
C ALA A 47 5.64 -55.55 -13.03
N ALA A 48 5.91 -56.42 -12.06
CA ALA A 48 6.37 -57.78 -12.33
C ALA A 48 5.37 -58.56 -13.21
N ASP A 49 5.84 -59.61 -13.89
CA ASP A 49 5.02 -60.40 -14.80
C ASP A 49 3.76 -60.95 -14.11
N GLY A 50 2.60 -60.71 -14.73
CA GLY A 50 1.29 -61.11 -14.20
C GLY A 50 0.70 -60.18 -13.13
N ALA A 51 1.40 -59.11 -12.73
CA ALA A 51 0.89 -58.12 -11.79
C ALA A 51 0.39 -56.85 -12.50
N THR A 52 -0.65 -56.23 -11.94
CA THR A 52 -1.24 -54.98 -12.43
C THR A 52 -1.33 -53.94 -11.32
N PHE A 53 -1.31 -52.65 -11.69
CA PHE A 53 -1.55 -51.57 -10.75
C PHE A 53 -3.05 -51.43 -10.47
N ASP A 54 -3.46 -51.70 -9.23
CA ASP A 54 -4.82 -51.44 -8.73
C ASP A 54 -4.82 -50.18 -7.85
N PRO A 55 -5.59 -49.13 -8.20
CA PRO A 55 -5.69 -47.91 -7.40
C PRO A 55 -6.11 -48.13 -5.94
N ALA A 56 -6.95 -49.13 -5.67
CA ALA A 56 -7.44 -49.47 -4.34
C ALA A 56 -6.59 -50.55 -3.64
N GLY A 57 -5.80 -51.30 -4.41
CA GLY A 57 -4.96 -52.40 -3.95
C GLY A 57 -3.55 -51.98 -3.53
N ALA A 58 -2.79 -52.95 -3.01
CA ALA A 58 -1.37 -52.76 -2.68
C ALA A 58 -0.52 -52.54 -3.95
N CYS A 59 0.59 -51.82 -3.83
CA CYS A 59 1.51 -51.66 -4.94
C CYS A 59 2.20 -52.99 -5.25
N PRO A 60 2.16 -53.48 -6.51
CA PRO A 60 2.88 -54.69 -6.88
C PRO A 60 4.40 -54.47 -6.78
N ALA A 61 5.18 -55.55 -6.79
CA ALA A 61 6.61 -55.43 -6.98
C ALA A 61 6.89 -54.75 -8.33
N THR A 62 7.66 -53.65 -8.31
CA THR A 62 7.97 -52.87 -9.52
C THR A 62 9.46 -52.84 -9.81
N THR A 63 9.77 -52.61 -11.07
CA THR A 63 11.13 -52.36 -11.55
C THR A 63 11.16 -51.09 -12.40
N GLN A 64 12.36 -50.53 -12.52
CA GLN A 64 12.65 -49.32 -13.28
C GLN A 64 14.12 -49.38 -13.77
N PRO A 65 14.46 -48.79 -14.93
CA PRO A 65 15.84 -48.78 -15.41
C PRO A 65 16.81 -48.13 -14.41
N ASP A 66 17.96 -48.77 -14.16
CA ASP A 66 18.91 -48.30 -13.15
C ASP A 66 19.54 -46.95 -13.50
N SER A 67 19.73 -46.67 -14.78
CA SER A 67 20.16 -45.34 -15.27
C SER A 67 19.17 -44.24 -14.89
N LEU A 68 17.87 -44.55 -14.87
CA LEU A 68 16.85 -43.58 -14.50
C LEU A 68 16.83 -43.38 -12.99
N LYS A 69 16.97 -44.45 -12.20
CA LYS A 69 17.08 -44.36 -10.73
C LYS A 69 18.28 -43.50 -10.32
N SER A 70 19.44 -43.72 -10.92
CA SER A 70 20.65 -42.96 -10.58
C SER A 70 20.53 -41.48 -10.98
N ALA A 71 20.03 -41.20 -12.18
CA ALA A 71 19.76 -39.83 -12.63
C ALA A 71 18.72 -39.12 -11.74
N PHE A 72 17.67 -39.83 -11.32
CA PHE A 72 16.66 -39.31 -10.39
C PHE A 72 17.24 -38.99 -9.02
N ASN A 73 18.06 -39.89 -8.44
CA ASN A 73 18.71 -39.64 -7.15
C ASN A 73 19.65 -38.43 -7.22
N ALA A 74 20.42 -38.29 -8.30
CA ALA A 74 21.25 -37.12 -8.54
C ALA A 74 20.39 -35.84 -8.61
N TYR A 75 19.31 -35.85 -9.39
CA TYR A 75 18.38 -34.73 -9.47
C TYR A 75 17.76 -34.38 -8.12
N GLN A 76 17.31 -35.37 -7.35
CA GLN A 76 16.76 -35.16 -6.01
C GLN A 76 17.75 -34.46 -5.07
N SER A 77 19.02 -34.88 -5.06
CA SER A 77 20.02 -34.23 -4.22
C SER A 77 20.21 -32.73 -4.55
N THR A 78 20.19 -32.37 -5.84
CA THR A 78 20.26 -30.96 -6.26
C THR A 78 19.00 -30.19 -5.84
N TYR A 79 17.83 -30.81 -5.95
CA TYR A 79 16.57 -30.23 -5.50
C TYR A 79 16.56 -30.03 -3.98
N GLU A 80 16.99 -31.00 -3.20
CA GLU A 80 17.06 -30.92 -1.74
C GLU A 80 18.00 -29.81 -1.28
N ALA A 81 19.17 -29.66 -1.91
CA ALA A 81 20.08 -28.56 -1.64
C ALA A 81 19.41 -27.20 -1.91
N ALA A 82 18.76 -27.05 -3.06
CA ALA A 82 18.03 -25.83 -3.42
C ALA A 82 16.83 -25.56 -2.50
N PHE A 83 16.10 -26.61 -2.10
CA PHE A 83 14.97 -26.53 -1.18
C PHE A 83 15.44 -26.08 0.20
N ASN A 84 16.48 -26.71 0.74
CA ASN A 84 17.06 -26.36 2.04
C ASN A 84 17.63 -24.94 2.04
N GLY A 85 18.30 -24.53 0.97
CA GLY A 85 18.75 -23.15 0.79
C GLY A 85 17.57 -22.16 0.78
N ALA A 86 16.50 -22.48 0.06
CA ALA A 86 15.30 -21.65 0.03
C ALA A 86 14.62 -21.57 1.41
N VAL A 87 14.49 -22.68 2.15
CA VAL A 87 13.88 -22.70 3.49
C VAL A 87 14.69 -21.89 4.50
N LYS A 88 16.03 -21.90 4.42
CA LYS A 88 16.91 -21.10 5.27
C LYS A 88 16.89 -19.60 4.93
N SER A 89 16.57 -19.28 3.68
CA SER A 89 16.41 -17.90 3.22
C SER A 89 15.04 -17.36 3.60
N SER A 90 14.87 -16.03 3.60
CA SER A 90 13.56 -15.39 3.74
C SER A 90 12.62 -15.86 2.61
N VAL A 91 11.74 -16.80 2.90
CA VAL A 91 10.74 -17.26 1.92
C VAL A 91 9.57 -16.28 1.92
N PRO A 92 9.21 -15.68 0.76
CA PRO A 92 8.04 -14.81 0.68
C PRO A 92 6.80 -15.51 1.21
N ALA A 93 5.95 -14.81 1.98
CA ALA A 93 4.69 -15.36 2.48
C ALA A 93 3.86 -15.95 1.32
N PRO A 94 3.11 -17.06 1.50
CA PRO A 94 2.19 -17.60 0.48
C PRO A 94 1.36 -16.52 -0.21
N LYS A 95 1.11 -16.64 -1.52
CA LYS A 95 0.20 -15.68 -2.18
C LYS A 95 -1.19 -15.90 -1.59
N PRO A 96 -1.97 -14.84 -1.32
CA PRO A 96 -3.37 -15.01 -0.93
C PRO A 96 -4.08 -15.76 -2.05
N THR A 97 -4.66 -16.90 -1.70
CA THR A 97 -5.55 -17.67 -2.56
C THR A 97 -6.96 -17.50 -2.05
N ILE A 98 -7.93 -17.53 -2.96
CA ILE A 98 -9.34 -17.44 -2.59
C ILE A 98 -9.69 -18.71 -1.80
N ALA A 99 -9.91 -18.57 -0.49
CA ALA A 99 -10.30 -19.63 0.43
C ALA A 99 -11.79 -19.99 0.25
N GLY A 100 -12.11 -20.57 -0.90
CA GLY A 100 -13.43 -21.07 -1.23
C GLY A 100 -14.44 -19.98 -1.64
N ILE A 101 -15.71 -20.37 -1.70
CA ILE A 101 -16.78 -19.60 -2.35
C ILE A 101 -17.06 -18.27 -1.63
N LYS A 102 -16.92 -18.22 -0.30
CA LYS A 102 -17.18 -17.02 0.49
C LYS A 102 -16.23 -15.89 0.09
N GLU A 103 -14.92 -16.13 0.11
CA GLU A 103 -13.95 -15.14 -0.33
C GLU A 103 -14.13 -14.80 -1.82
N ALA A 104 -14.47 -15.79 -2.66
CA ALA A 104 -14.72 -15.57 -4.07
C ALA A 104 -15.85 -14.54 -4.30
N SER A 105 -16.92 -14.63 -3.50
CA SER A 105 -18.04 -13.68 -3.57
C SER A 105 -17.61 -12.25 -3.17
N ILE A 106 -16.75 -12.11 -2.15
CA ILE A 106 -16.26 -10.81 -1.69
C ILE A 106 -15.33 -10.19 -2.74
N VAL A 107 -14.41 -10.98 -3.29
CA VAL A 107 -13.52 -10.54 -4.38
C VAL A 107 -14.33 -10.20 -5.64
N SER A 108 -15.41 -10.93 -5.93
CA SER A 108 -16.33 -10.62 -7.02
C SER A 108 -17.03 -9.27 -6.82
N GLU A 109 -17.59 -9.02 -5.63
CA GLU A 109 -18.23 -7.73 -5.32
C GLU A 109 -17.24 -6.56 -5.35
N TRP A 110 -16.02 -6.75 -4.82
CA TRP A 110 -14.94 -5.78 -4.95
C TRP A 110 -14.61 -5.50 -6.42
N SER A 111 -14.50 -6.54 -7.25
CA SER A 111 -14.23 -6.42 -8.68
C SER A 111 -15.33 -5.67 -9.42
N LYS A 112 -16.60 -5.93 -9.09
CA LYS A 112 -17.76 -5.21 -9.66
C LYS A 112 -17.73 -3.73 -9.30
N LYS A 113 -17.50 -3.38 -8.03
CA LYS A 113 -17.35 -1.98 -7.59
C LYS A 113 -16.21 -1.28 -8.33
N ARG A 114 -15.07 -1.96 -8.45
CA ARG A 114 -13.92 -1.47 -9.20
C ARG A 114 -14.26 -1.24 -10.67
N ALA A 115 -14.93 -2.18 -11.32
CA ALA A 115 -15.33 -2.08 -12.72
C ALA A 115 -16.32 -0.92 -12.98
N ARG A 116 -17.21 -0.63 -12.03
CA ARG A 116 -18.08 0.56 -12.06
C ARG A 116 -17.33 1.88 -11.89
N GLY A 117 -16.02 1.82 -11.63
CA GLY A 117 -15.20 3.01 -11.42
C GLY A 117 -15.31 3.57 -10.01
N GLU A 118 -15.86 2.83 -9.04
CA GLU A 118 -15.90 3.27 -7.63
C GLU A 118 -14.49 3.30 -7.02
N ARG A 119 -14.30 4.10 -5.97
CA ARG A 119 -13.08 4.05 -5.15
C ARG A 119 -13.14 2.82 -4.25
N VAL A 120 -12.22 1.89 -4.45
CA VAL A 120 -12.10 0.63 -3.70
C VAL A 120 -10.67 0.45 -3.19
N PRO A 121 -10.41 -0.46 -2.23
CA PRO A 121 -9.05 -0.86 -1.89
C PRO A 121 -8.27 -1.29 -3.15
N ILE A 122 -6.99 -0.94 -3.23
CA ILE A 122 -6.12 -1.30 -4.38
C ILE A 122 -6.04 -2.81 -4.57
N ASP A 123 -5.88 -3.53 -3.47
CA ASP A 123 -5.86 -4.99 -3.46
C ASP A 123 -7.25 -5.52 -3.09
N PRO A 124 -7.65 -6.69 -3.62
CA PRO A 124 -8.87 -7.33 -3.19
C PRO A 124 -8.79 -7.69 -1.70
N PRO A 125 -9.91 -7.61 -0.97
CA PRO A 125 -9.98 -8.10 0.40
C PRO A 125 -9.80 -9.63 0.42
N SER A 126 -9.13 -10.13 1.45
CA SER A 126 -8.95 -11.58 1.70
C SER A 126 -9.66 -12.02 2.97
N LEU A 127 -10.11 -13.28 2.99
CA LEU A 127 -10.73 -13.88 4.16
C LEU A 127 -9.66 -14.66 4.96
N ASN A 128 -9.51 -14.34 6.23
CA ASN A 128 -8.63 -15.05 7.13
C ASN A 128 -9.27 -16.36 7.61
N ALA A 129 -8.47 -17.29 8.14
CA ALA A 129 -8.94 -18.60 8.60
C ALA A 129 -9.94 -18.52 9.77
N ASP A 130 -9.90 -17.44 10.55
CA ASP A 130 -10.85 -17.12 11.64
C ASP A 130 -12.16 -16.47 11.14
N GLY A 131 -12.29 -16.26 9.82
CA GLY A 131 -13.43 -15.61 9.18
C GLY A 131 -13.37 -14.08 9.18
N SER A 132 -12.29 -13.46 9.69
CA SER A 132 -12.11 -12.02 9.61
C SER A 132 -11.68 -11.57 8.20
N LEU A 133 -12.01 -10.33 7.84
CA LEU A 133 -11.67 -9.76 6.53
C LEU A 133 -10.46 -8.83 6.63
N THR A 134 -9.46 -9.09 5.81
CA THR A 134 -8.29 -8.21 5.65
C THR A 134 -8.46 -7.39 4.38
N ALA A 135 -8.44 -6.05 4.48
CA ALA A 135 -8.49 -5.15 3.32
C ALA A 135 -7.41 -4.08 3.42
N THR A 136 -6.79 -3.73 2.29
CA THR A 136 -5.77 -2.68 2.23
C THR A 136 -6.40 -1.30 2.49
N ALA A 137 -5.83 -0.51 3.41
CA ALA A 137 -6.32 0.84 3.72
C ALA A 137 -6.18 1.84 2.54
N ARG A 138 -5.25 1.57 1.62
CA ARG A 138 -5.01 2.39 0.44
C ARG A 138 -6.14 2.24 -0.58
N MET A 139 -7.01 3.24 -0.63
CA MET A 139 -8.11 3.34 -1.59
C MET A 139 -7.62 3.92 -2.93
N GLY A 140 -8.01 3.30 -4.03
CA GLY A 140 -7.72 3.73 -5.38
C GLY A 140 -8.95 3.65 -6.28
N ARG A 141 -8.88 4.33 -7.42
CA ARG A 141 -9.84 4.15 -8.51
C ARG A 141 -9.13 3.44 -9.65
N ILE A 142 -9.85 2.59 -10.37
CA ILE A 142 -9.32 1.99 -11.59
C ILE A 142 -9.07 3.06 -12.65
N ASP A 143 -7.97 2.95 -13.38
CA ASP A 143 -7.74 3.73 -14.60
C ASP A 143 -8.51 3.07 -15.76
N SER A 144 -9.81 3.31 -15.80
CA SER A 144 -10.71 2.88 -16.87
C SER A 144 -11.59 4.05 -17.31
N PRO A 145 -12.27 3.98 -18.47
CA PRO A 145 -13.22 5.02 -18.87
C PRO A 145 -14.28 5.32 -17.80
N ALA A 146 -14.83 4.29 -17.15
CA ALA A 146 -15.78 4.45 -16.04
C ALA A 146 -15.12 5.10 -14.82
N GLY A 147 -13.90 4.67 -14.48
CA GLY A 147 -13.12 5.27 -13.41
C GLY A 147 -12.85 6.76 -13.65
N ARG A 148 -12.36 7.14 -14.83
CA ARG A 148 -12.10 8.53 -15.19
C ARG A 148 -13.36 9.39 -15.17
N LYS A 149 -14.48 8.86 -15.66
CA LYS A 149 -15.79 9.53 -15.57
C LYS A 149 -16.18 9.81 -14.12
N MET A 150 -16.10 8.82 -13.24
CA MET A 150 -16.44 9.00 -11.83
C MET A 150 -15.46 9.94 -11.11
N ALA A 151 -14.18 9.95 -11.49
CA ALA A 151 -13.21 10.91 -10.96
C ALA A 151 -13.53 12.35 -11.36
N ALA A 152 -13.97 12.57 -12.61
CA ALA A 152 -14.39 13.89 -13.08
C ALA A 152 -15.64 14.39 -12.33
N LEU A 153 -16.64 13.52 -12.14
CA LEU A 153 -17.85 13.86 -11.39
C LEU A 153 -17.55 14.21 -9.93
N ASP A 154 -16.68 13.44 -9.27
CA ASP A 154 -16.28 13.74 -7.90
C ASP A 154 -15.48 15.05 -7.80
N ALA A 155 -14.64 15.35 -8.80
CA ALA A 155 -13.89 16.61 -8.87
C ALA A 155 -14.81 17.82 -9.08
N GLU A 156 -15.82 17.70 -9.94
CA GLU A 156 -16.84 18.73 -10.16
C GLU A 156 -17.64 18.98 -8.87
N LYS A 157 -18.09 17.91 -8.20
CA LYS A 157 -18.81 18.00 -6.93
C LYS A 157 -17.96 18.68 -5.85
N ALA A 158 -16.69 18.31 -5.74
CA ALA A 158 -15.76 18.92 -4.79
C ALA A 158 -15.48 20.40 -5.12
N ALA A 159 -15.36 20.77 -6.40
CA ALA A 159 -15.18 22.16 -6.82
C ALA A 159 -16.41 23.01 -6.46
N ARG A 160 -17.61 22.48 -6.68
CA ARG A 160 -18.87 23.14 -6.30
C ARG A 160 -18.97 23.34 -4.78
N GLN A 161 -18.65 22.31 -4.00
CA GLN A 161 -18.64 22.39 -2.53
C GLN A 161 -17.65 23.45 -2.04
N LYS A 162 -16.41 23.45 -2.56
CA LYS A 162 -15.41 24.47 -2.21
C LYS A 162 -15.83 25.88 -2.59
N ALA A 163 -16.45 26.06 -3.76
CA ALA A 163 -16.94 27.37 -4.18
C ALA A 163 -18.08 27.87 -3.28
N GLU A 164 -18.96 26.97 -2.83
CA GLU A 164 -20.02 27.29 -1.89
C GLU A 164 -19.48 27.65 -0.51
N GLU A 165 -18.52 26.89 0.02
CA GLU A 165 -17.82 27.17 1.27
C GLU A 165 -17.10 28.53 1.21
N GLN A 166 -16.38 28.81 0.12
CA GLN A 166 -15.72 30.10 -0.08
C GLN A 166 -16.71 31.27 -0.17
N ARG A 167 -17.86 31.07 -0.83
CA ARG A 167 -18.92 32.08 -0.89
C ARG A 167 -19.48 32.37 0.51
N LEU A 168 -19.73 31.34 1.30
CA LEU A 168 -20.23 31.49 2.67
C LEU A 168 -19.19 32.20 3.54
N ALA A 169 -17.92 31.79 3.47
CA ALA A 169 -16.83 32.43 4.19
C ALA A 169 -16.64 33.91 3.79
N ALA A 170 -16.80 34.26 2.51
CA ALA A 170 -16.72 35.63 2.03
C ALA A 170 -17.90 36.50 2.55
N ILE A 171 -19.11 35.93 2.61
CA ILE A 171 -20.27 36.61 3.21
C ILE A 171 -20.04 36.86 4.70
N GLU A 172 -19.50 35.89 5.42
CA GLU A 172 -19.16 36.01 6.85
C GLU A 172 -18.06 37.05 7.09
N ALA A 173 -16.99 37.03 6.29
CA ALA A 173 -15.92 38.02 6.36
C ALA A 173 -16.44 39.44 6.10
N ALA A 174 -17.26 39.64 5.06
CA ALA A 174 -17.85 40.95 4.76
C ALA A 174 -18.80 41.46 5.85
N LYS A 175 -19.51 40.56 6.56
CA LYS A 175 -20.30 40.94 7.74
C LYS A 175 -19.41 41.37 8.90
N ALA A 176 -18.35 40.61 9.18
CA ALA A 176 -17.39 40.93 10.24
C ALA A 176 -16.67 42.27 9.99
N GLU A 177 -16.29 42.57 8.74
CA GLU A 177 -15.69 43.86 8.35
C GLU A 177 -16.66 45.02 8.58
N LYS A 178 -17.93 44.87 8.18
CA LYS A 178 -18.96 45.90 8.43
C LYS A 178 -19.20 46.13 9.92
N GLU A 179 -19.19 45.07 10.72
CA GLU A 179 -19.34 45.16 12.17
C GLU A 179 -18.12 45.83 12.82
N ALA A 180 -16.91 45.46 12.42
CA ALA A 180 -15.66 46.09 12.87
C ALA A 180 -15.60 47.57 12.50
N ALA A 181 -15.95 47.94 11.26
CA ALA A 181 -16.02 49.33 10.82
C ALA A 181 -17.06 50.14 11.61
N LYS A 182 -18.22 49.53 11.91
CA LYS A 182 -19.24 50.15 12.77
C LYS A 182 -18.73 50.34 14.21
N ALA A 183 -18.01 49.37 14.76
CA ALA A 183 -17.41 49.46 16.09
C ALA A 183 -16.32 50.55 16.16
N GLN A 184 -15.47 50.64 15.14
CA GLN A 184 -14.46 51.71 15.02
C GLN A 184 -15.11 53.09 14.92
N ALA A 185 -16.12 53.25 14.05
CA ALA A 185 -16.82 54.52 13.91
C ALA A 185 -17.57 54.94 15.20
N LEU A 186 -18.07 53.99 15.98
CA LEU A 186 -18.66 54.27 17.30
C LEU A 186 -17.57 54.70 18.30
N ALA A 187 -16.44 53.99 18.36
CA ALA A 187 -15.32 54.33 19.23
C ALA A 187 -14.72 55.71 18.90
N GLU A 188 -14.57 56.07 17.63
CA GLU A 188 -14.11 57.40 17.19
C GLU A 188 -15.07 58.51 17.60
N LYS A 189 -16.39 58.29 17.46
CA LYS A 189 -17.41 59.24 17.91
C LYS A 189 -17.39 59.43 19.43
N GLU A 190 -17.18 58.36 20.19
CA GLU A 190 -17.05 58.43 21.65
C GLU A 190 -15.76 59.15 22.08
N ALA A 191 -14.64 58.89 21.41
CA ALA A 191 -13.36 59.56 21.67
C ALA A 191 -13.43 61.07 21.34
N ALA A 192 -14.06 61.45 20.22
CA ALA A 192 -14.26 62.87 19.86
C ALA A 192 -15.16 63.60 20.88
N LYS A 193 -16.18 62.92 21.41
CA LYS A 193 -17.05 63.48 22.46
C LYS A 193 -16.30 63.66 23.79
N ALA A 194 -15.40 62.75 24.14
CA ALA A 194 -14.57 62.86 25.34
C ALA A 194 -13.53 63.99 25.23
N ALA A 195 -12.91 64.18 24.06
CA ALA A 195 -11.94 65.25 23.81
C ALA A 195 -12.58 66.66 23.88
N ALA A 196 -13.84 66.81 23.45
CA ALA A 196 -14.59 68.06 23.54
C ALA A 196 -15.01 68.45 24.98
N GLN A 197 -14.79 67.58 25.97
CA GLN A 197 -15.12 67.83 27.38
C GLN A 197 -13.88 68.15 28.25
N MET A 198 -12.69 68.31 27.67
CA MET A 198 -11.49 68.70 28.42
C MET A 198 -11.36 70.22 28.54
N PRO A 199 -11.19 70.79 29.75
CA PRO A 199 -11.01 72.24 29.92
C PRO A 199 -9.61 72.69 29.52
N VAL A 200 -9.54 73.86 28.87
CA VAL A 200 -8.32 74.53 28.41
C VAL A 200 -7.51 75.04 29.60
N VAL A 201 -6.27 74.59 29.78
CA VAL A 201 -5.28 75.23 30.66
C VAL A 201 -4.09 75.69 29.84
N THR A 202 -3.73 76.95 30.08
CA THR A 202 -2.83 77.84 29.35
C THR A 202 -1.38 77.35 29.30
N ALA A 203 -0.73 77.58 28.17
CA ALA A 203 0.68 77.31 27.94
C ALA A 203 1.62 78.23 28.75
N THR A 204 2.73 77.67 29.24
CA THR A 204 3.95 78.41 29.61
C THR A 204 5.18 77.67 29.12
N VAL A 205 6.07 78.44 28.49
CA VAL A 205 7.33 78.06 27.85
C VAL A 205 8.47 78.14 28.88
N ALA A 206 9.40 77.18 28.92
CA ALA A 206 10.72 77.34 29.51
C ALA A 206 11.75 76.36 28.92
N SER A 207 12.95 76.87 28.66
CA SER A 207 14.07 76.27 27.94
C SER A 207 14.89 75.21 28.69
N SER A 208 15.52 74.34 27.87
CA SER A 208 16.83 73.66 27.94
C SER A 208 17.44 73.22 29.28
N GLU A 209 17.87 71.95 29.37
CA GLU A 209 19.30 71.56 29.43
C GLU A 209 19.52 70.03 29.28
N ALA A 210 20.61 69.68 28.58
CA ALA A 210 21.42 68.45 28.60
C ALA A 210 20.87 67.07 28.14
N ALA A 211 21.56 66.55 27.12
CA ALA A 211 21.59 65.18 26.57
C ALA A 211 22.42 64.22 27.48
N PRO A 212 22.68 62.92 27.15
CA PRO A 212 22.40 62.25 25.86
C PRO A 212 21.93 60.77 25.90
N ALA A 213 21.47 60.37 24.71
CA ALA A 213 21.66 59.08 24.04
C ALA A 213 21.19 57.77 24.72
N VAL A 214 20.08 57.23 24.20
CA VAL A 214 19.96 55.78 23.94
C VAL A 214 19.31 55.57 22.56
N GLU A 215 19.89 54.61 21.87
CA GLU A 215 19.89 54.29 20.46
C GLU A 215 18.58 53.65 19.97
N THR A 216 18.08 54.14 18.84
CA THR A 216 16.98 53.56 18.06
C THR A 216 17.54 52.49 17.13
N GLN A 217 16.96 51.28 17.13
CA GLN A 217 17.07 50.37 15.99
C GLN A 217 15.70 49.85 15.59
N ALA A 218 15.26 50.29 14.41
CA ALA A 218 14.27 49.64 13.57
C ALA A 218 14.89 49.40 12.18
N ALA A 219 14.48 48.29 11.58
CA ALA A 219 14.52 47.91 10.17
C ALA A 219 15.82 47.30 9.57
N ASP A 220 15.73 45.98 9.37
CA ASP A 220 16.04 45.23 8.15
C ASP A 220 16.41 46.02 6.88
N ALA A 221 17.53 45.62 6.25
CA ALA A 221 17.54 45.11 4.87
C ALA A 221 18.92 44.50 4.52
N GLU A 222 18.88 43.40 3.76
CA GLU A 222 20.01 42.72 3.08
C GLU A 222 21.00 41.91 3.92
N SER A 223 20.84 40.58 3.91
CA SER A 223 21.94 39.61 3.63
C SER A 223 21.56 38.13 3.79
N THR A 224 20.27 37.78 3.86
CA THR A 224 19.81 36.38 3.99
C THR A 224 19.92 35.54 2.69
N ALA A 225 20.41 36.12 1.59
CA ALA A 225 20.65 35.37 0.35
C ALA A 225 21.97 34.57 0.34
N THR A 226 22.94 34.89 1.20
CA THR A 226 24.30 34.33 1.08
C THR A 226 24.55 33.10 1.98
N ARG A 227 23.74 32.88 3.02
CA ARG A 227 23.92 31.71 3.92
C ARG A 227 23.32 30.40 3.41
N LEU A 228 22.34 30.44 2.52
CA LEU A 228 21.68 29.22 2.05
C LEU A 228 22.51 28.47 0.98
N LYS A 229 23.38 29.18 0.25
CA LYS A 229 24.18 28.60 -0.85
C LYS A 229 25.38 27.77 -0.37
N LYS A 230 25.81 27.90 0.89
CA LYS A 230 26.97 27.17 1.44
C LYS A 230 26.59 25.84 2.11
N ARG A 231 25.30 25.56 2.29
CA ARG A 231 24.80 24.30 2.89
C ARG A 231 24.44 23.21 1.88
N LEU A 232 24.45 23.51 0.58
CA LEU A 232 24.07 22.58 -0.50
C LEU A 232 25.27 21.95 -1.25
N LEU A 233 26.51 22.35 -0.96
CA LEU A 233 27.72 21.80 -1.61
C LEU A 233 28.50 20.80 -0.74
N GLY A 234 27.91 20.28 0.34
CA GLY A 234 28.57 19.36 1.28
C GLY A 234 28.04 17.93 1.31
N MET A 235 27.10 17.56 0.43
CA MET A 235 26.42 16.23 0.47
C MET A 235 26.71 15.32 -0.73
N PHE A 236 27.82 15.55 -1.43
CA PHE A 236 28.42 14.54 -2.31
C PHE A 236 29.87 14.31 -1.89
N GLY A 237 30.03 13.47 -0.86
CA GLY A 237 31.28 12.79 -0.55
C GLY A 237 31.41 11.53 -1.40
N GLY A 238 32.65 11.08 -1.57
CA GLY A 238 33.02 9.83 -2.24
C GLY A 238 32.65 8.57 -1.49
#